data_AF-A0A8J3PRV1-F1
#
_entry.id   AF-A0A8J3PRV1-F1
#
_cell.length_a   1.000
_cell.length_b   1.000
_cell.length_c   1.000
_cell.angle_alpha   90.00
_cell.angle_beta   90.00
_cell.angle_gamma   90.00
#
_symmetry.space_group_name_H-M   'P 1'
#
loop_
_entity.id
_entity.type
_entity.pdbx_description
1 polymer ?
#
loop_
_entity_poly.entity_id
_entity_poly.type
_entity_poly.pdbx_seq_one_letter_code
_entity_poly.pdbx_strand_id
1 'polypeptide(L)'
;MTNITPDLDTLRALADEGNEMALDRLADLADARGDLEELRDLLDEGSMRAGHLLTRLAVATGDLRELQRVWDAGCDEAGRELERLLARPAGPREG
;
A
#
# COMPACT_ATOMS: atom_id res chain seq x y z
N MET A 1 13.31 -19.36 25.12
CA MET A 1 12.23 -19.45 24.12
C MET A 1 12.22 -18.14 23.37
N THR A 2 12.97 -18.06 22.27
CA THR A 2 13.10 -16.85 21.46
C THR A 2 11.76 -16.61 20.77
N ASN A 3 11.25 -15.40 20.97
CA ASN A 3 10.00 -14.91 20.42
C ASN A 3 10.00 -15.15 18.90
N ILE A 4 9.14 -16.04 18.42
CA ILE A 4 9.01 -16.44 17.01
C ILE A 4 8.29 -15.34 16.23
N THR A 5 8.75 -14.09 16.38
CA THR A 5 8.54 -13.10 15.34
C THR A 5 9.39 -13.58 14.18
N PRO A 6 8.82 -14.00 13.03
CA PRO A 6 9.64 -14.29 11.87
C PRO A 6 10.50 -13.05 11.64
N ASP A 7 11.82 -13.22 11.76
CA ASP A 7 12.75 -12.11 11.64
C ASP A 7 12.45 -11.42 10.31
N LEU A 8 12.43 -10.08 10.30
CA LEU A 8 12.12 -9.30 9.09
C LEU A 8 12.96 -9.80 7.89
N ASP A 9 14.21 -10.20 8.18
CA ASP A 9 15.16 -10.81 7.26
C ASP A 9 14.65 -12.15 6.68
N THR A 10 14.04 -13.01 7.50
CA THR A 10 13.41 -14.26 7.04
C THR A 10 12.17 -13.99 6.19
N LEU A 11 11.34 -13.01 6.58
CA LEU A 11 10.20 -12.61 5.75
C LEU A 11 10.68 -12.04 4.41
N ARG A 12 11.75 -11.24 4.41
CA ARG A 12 12.34 -10.68 3.19
C ARG A 12 12.87 -11.77 2.28
N ALA A 13 13.60 -12.75 2.82
CA ALA A 13 14.08 -13.89 2.04
C ALA A 13 12.92 -14.71 1.44
N LEU A 14 11.87 -14.97 2.22
CA LEU A 14 10.68 -15.67 1.73
C LEU A 14 9.94 -14.86 0.66
N ALA A 15 9.81 -13.54 0.85
CA ALA A 15 9.20 -12.64 -0.14
C ALA A 15 9.98 -12.63 -1.45
N ASP A 16 11.32 -12.61 -1.39
CA ASP A 16 12.22 -12.70 -2.55
C ASP A 16 12.10 -14.06 -3.26
N GLU A 17 11.82 -15.13 -2.52
CA GLU A 17 11.43 -16.45 -3.06
C GLU A 17 10.00 -16.48 -3.65
N GLY A 18 9.27 -15.35 -3.62
CA GLY A 18 7.90 -15.22 -4.14
C GLY A 18 6.80 -15.64 -3.16
N ASN A 19 7.10 -15.69 -1.85
CA ASN A 19 6.11 -16.02 -0.85
C ASN A 19 5.15 -14.86 -0.59
N GLU A 20 3.94 -14.96 -1.14
CA GLU A 20 2.88 -13.96 -0.99
C GLU A 20 2.53 -13.66 0.47
N MET A 21 2.53 -14.66 1.36
CA MET A 21 2.26 -14.41 2.79
C MET A 21 3.37 -13.62 3.46
N ALA A 22 4.61 -13.77 3.00
CA ALA A 22 5.73 -13.01 3.53
C ALA A 22 5.66 -11.55 3.07
N LEU A 23 5.38 -11.32 1.79
CA LEU A 23 5.11 -9.98 1.24
C LEU A 23 3.95 -9.28 1.96
N ASP A 24 2.86 -10.00 2.23
CA ASP A 24 1.70 -9.53 3.00
C ASP A 24 2.10 -9.09 4.42
N ARG A 25 2.91 -9.91 5.11
CA ARG A 25 3.42 -9.59 6.46
C ARG A 25 4.36 -8.40 6.48
N LEU A 26 5.24 -8.28 5.49
CA LEU A 26 6.13 -7.13 5.34
C LEU A 26 5.32 -5.86 5.12
N ALA A 27 4.25 -5.93 4.33
CA ALA A 27 3.38 -4.79 4.07
C ALA A 27 2.66 -4.33 5.35
N ASP A 28 2.10 -5.25 6.13
CA ASP A 28 1.50 -4.93 7.44
C ASP A 28 2.52 -4.28 8.41
N LEU A 29 3.76 -4.77 8.43
CA LEU A 29 4.82 -4.19 9.25
C LEU A 29 5.23 -2.79 8.78
N ALA A 30 5.30 -2.57 7.47
CA ALA A 30 5.60 -1.28 6.88
C ALA A 30 4.51 -0.25 7.17
N ASP A 31 3.23 -0.64 7.03
CA ASP A 31 2.08 0.20 7.40
C ASP A 31 2.10 0.58 8.88
N ALA A 32 2.37 -0.40 9.77
CA ALA A 32 2.49 -0.15 11.20
C ALA A 32 3.63 0.82 11.56
N ARG A 33 4.68 0.89 10.74
CA ARG A 33 5.78 1.85 10.89
C ARG A 33 5.50 3.19 10.19
N GLY A 34 4.54 3.24 9.27
CA GLY A 34 4.29 4.38 8.39
C GLY A 34 5.30 4.48 7.24
N ASP A 35 5.99 3.40 6.90
CA ASP A 35 6.99 3.34 5.84
C ASP A 35 6.31 3.17 4.47
N LEU A 36 5.90 4.28 3.88
CA LEU A 36 5.28 4.30 2.55
C LEU A 36 6.24 3.84 1.45
N GLU A 37 7.54 4.11 1.56
CA GLU A 37 8.54 3.65 0.58
C GLU A 37 8.58 2.12 0.52
N GLU A 38 8.68 1.45 1.67
CA GLU A 38 8.70 -0.01 1.76
C GLU A 38 7.40 -0.62 1.18
N LEU A 39 6.23 -0.03 1.46
CA LEU A 39 4.98 -0.48 0.85
C LEU A 39 4.99 -0.37 -0.68
N ARG A 40 5.67 0.62 -1.25
CA ARG A 40 5.74 0.79 -2.71
C ARG A 40 6.65 -0.24 -3.35
N ASP A 41 7.82 -0.50 -2.74
CA ASP A 41 8.71 -1.58 -3.18
C ASP A 41 7.96 -2.92 -3.16
N LEU A 42 7.27 -3.23 -2.07
CA LEU A 42 6.48 -4.46 -1.95
C LEU A 42 5.38 -4.55 -3.02
N LEU A 43 4.73 -3.44 -3.38
CA LEU A 43 3.74 -3.42 -4.46
C LEU A 43 4.38 -3.68 -5.83
N ASP A 44 5.55 -3.10 -6.10
CA ASP A 44 6.31 -3.33 -7.34
C ASP A 44 6.76 -4.79 -7.46
N GLU A 45 7.10 -5.42 -6.33
CA GLU A 45 7.37 -6.87 -6.22
C GLU A 45 6.11 -7.73 -6.42
N GLY A 46 4.91 -7.14 -6.48
CA GLY A 46 3.64 -7.82 -6.73
C GLY A 46 2.75 -8.03 -5.49
N SER A 47 3.07 -7.41 -4.36
CA SER A 47 2.24 -7.49 -3.15
C SER A 47 0.93 -6.70 -3.31
N MET A 48 -0.17 -7.41 -3.57
CA MET A 48 -1.49 -6.80 -3.60
C MET A 48 -1.84 -6.10 -2.28
N ARG A 49 -1.39 -6.64 -1.14
CA ARG A 49 -1.67 -6.05 0.17
C ARG A 49 -1.06 -4.68 0.35
N ALA A 50 0.16 -4.48 -0.15
CA ALA A 50 0.81 -3.20 -0.09
C ALA A 50 0.06 -2.15 -0.91
N GLY A 51 -0.46 -2.53 -2.09
CA GLY A 51 -1.36 -1.68 -2.88
C GLY A 51 -2.65 -1.29 -2.15
N HIS A 52 -3.29 -2.24 -1.47
CA HIS A 52 -4.48 -1.93 -0.66
C HIS A 52 -4.16 -0.96 0.49
N LEU A 53 -3.04 -1.15 1.20
CA LEU A 53 -2.63 -0.28 2.30
C LEU A 53 -2.31 1.14 1.81
N LEU A 54 -1.50 1.26 0.76
CA LEU A 54 -1.21 2.55 0.12
C LEU A 54 -2.48 3.25 -0.36
N THR A 55 -3.41 2.51 -0.95
CA THR A 55 -4.71 3.05 -1.38
C THR A 55 -5.47 3.64 -0.20
N ARG A 56 -5.62 2.89 0.90
CA ARG A 56 -6.34 3.37 2.08
C ARG A 56 -5.68 4.59 2.72
N LEU A 57 -4.36 4.60 2.80
CA LEU A 57 -3.58 5.73 3.32
C LEU A 57 -3.78 6.97 2.42
N ALA A 58 -3.64 6.80 1.10
CA ALA A 58 -3.81 7.86 0.13
C ALA A 58 -5.25 8.41 0.12
N VAL A 59 -6.27 7.57 0.28
CA VAL A 59 -7.66 8.03 0.45
C VAL A 59 -7.83 8.83 1.74
N ALA A 60 -7.23 8.38 2.84
CA ALA A 60 -7.33 9.05 4.14
C ALA A 60 -6.66 10.43 4.13
N THR A 61 -5.55 10.58 3.41
CA THR A 61 -4.84 11.85 3.23
C THR A 61 -5.41 12.70 2.08
N GLY A 62 -6.19 12.11 1.18
CA GLY A 62 -6.65 12.74 -0.06
C GLY A 62 -5.55 12.87 -1.11
N ASP A 63 -4.52 12.01 -1.06
CA ASP A 63 -3.38 12.03 -1.97
C ASP A 63 -3.71 11.33 -3.29
N LEU A 64 -4.21 12.12 -4.25
CA LEU A 64 -4.55 11.64 -5.58
C LEU A 64 -3.33 11.12 -6.35
N ARG A 65 -2.13 11.66 -6.08
CA ARG A 65 -0.90 11.25 -6.77
C ARG A 65 -0.51 9.84 -6.38
N GLU A 66 -0.60 9.52 -5.09
CA GLU A 66 -0.27 8.18 -4.62
C GLU A 66 -1.31 7.16 -5.10
N LEU A 67 -2.60 7.49 -5.08
CA LEU A 67 -3.64 6.64 -5.69
C LEU A 67 -3.38 6.36 -7.17
N GLN A 68 -2.98 7.37 -7.93
CA GLN A 68 -2.69 7.19 -9.35
C GLN A 68 -1.50 6.25 -9.58
N ARG A 69 -0.46 6.33 -8.74
CA ARG A 69 0.68 5.41 -8.83
C ARG A 69 0.31 3.98 -8.47
N VAL A 70 -0.47 3.80 -7.41
CA VAL A 70 -0.92 2.47 -6.97
C VAL A 70 -1.84 1.85 -8.04
N TRP A 71 -2.64 2.66 -8.72
CA TRP A 71 -3.43 2.23 -9.87
C TRP A 71 -2.56 1.85 -11.08
N ASP A 72 -1.54 2.63 -11.40
CA ASP A 72 -0.58 2.35 -12.47
C ASP A 72 0.18 1.03 -12.24
N ALA A 73 0.47 0.71 -10.98
CA ALA A 73 1.03 -0.57 -10.56
C ALA A 73 0.03 -1.75 -10.65
N GLY A 74 -1.21 -1.52 -11.10
CA GLY A 74 -2.21 -2.55 -11.34
C GLY A 74 -3.28 -2.71 -10.25
N CYS A 75 -3.34 -1.81 -9.26
CA CYS A 75 -4.36 -1.88 -8.22
C CYS A 75 -5.64 -1.13 -8.64
N ASP A 76 -6.62 -1.84 -9.18
CA ASP A 76 -7.91 -1.26 -9.62
C ASP A 76 -8.67 -0.52 -8.51
N GLU A 77 -8.48 -0.91 -7.24
CA GLU A 77 -9.13 -0.22 -6.12
C GLU A 77 -8.67 1.23 -6.00
N ALA A 78 -7.38 1.49 -6.24
CA ALA A 78 -6.82 2.84 -6.20
C ALA A 78 -7.42 3.73 -7.29
N GLY A 79 -7.63 3.19 -8.50
CA GLY A 79 -8.29 3.89 -9.60
C GLY A 79 -9.72 4.29 -9.24
N ARG A 80 -10.50 3.37 -8.66
CA ARG A 80 -11.88 3.66 -8.22
C ARG A 80 -11.94 4.75 -7.16
N GLU A 81 -11.05 4.70 -6.17
CA GLU A 81 -11.02 5.72 -5.12
C GLU A 81 -10.48 7.08 -5.63
N LEU A 82 -9.52 7.06 -6.55
CA LEU A 82 -9.04 8.26 -7.25
C LEU A 82 -10.19 8.95 -7.98
N GLU A 83 -10.94 8.20 -8.79
CA GLU A 83 -12.12 8.71 -9.48
C GLU A 83 -13.17 9.23 -8.51
N ARG A 84 -13.43 8.52 -7.40
CA ARG A 84 -14.37 8.95 -6.38
C ARG A 84 -13.96 10.25 -5.72
N LEU A 85 -12.68 10.44 -5.41
CA LEU A 85 -12.16 11.68 -4.81
C LEU A 85 -12.15 12.84 -5.80
N LEU A 86 -11.86 12.59 -7.08
CA LEU A 86 -11.96 13.58 -8.16
C LEU A 86 -13.41 13.97 -8.46
N ALA A 87 -14.33 12.99 -8.42
CA ALA A 87 -15.75 13.18 -8.67
C ALA A 87 -16.49 13.77 -7.47
N ARG A 88 -15.92 13.65 -6.26
CA ARG A 88 -16.37 14.43 -5.10
C ARG A 88 -16.09 15.89 -5.44
N PRO A 89 -17.12 16.72 -5.70
CA PRO A 89 -16.88 18.13 -5.90
C PRO A 89 -16.15 18.61 -4.64
N ALA A 90 -14.97 19.22 -4.81
CA ALA A 90 -14.49 20.16 -3.81
C ALA A 90 -15.70 21.05 -3.54
N GLY A 91 -16.29 20.93 -2.34
CA GLY A 91 -17.54 21.59 -2.00
C GLY A 91 -17.49 23.05 -2.46
N PRO A 92 -18.63 23.65 -2.84
CA PRO A 92 -18.66 24.99 -3.43
C PRO A 92 -17.73 25.88 -2.64
N ARG A 93 -16.67 26.37 -3.30
CA ARG A 93 -15.77 27.36 -2.72
C ARG A 93 -16.60 28.63 -2.64
N GLU A 94 -17.37 28.75 -1.55
CA GLU A 94 -18.03 29.98 -1.15
C GLU A 94 -16.90 30.92 -0.70
N GLY A 95 -16.65 31.97 -1.49
CA GLY A 95 -15.63 32.98 -1.26
C GLY A 95 -15.49 33.94 -2.42
#